data_AF-A0A7S4G902-F1
#
_entry.id   AF-A0A7S4G902-F1
#
_cell.length_a   1.000
_cell.length_b   1.000
_cell.length_c   1.000
_cell.angle_alpha   90.00
_cell.angle_beta   90.00
_cell.angle_gamma   90.00
#
_symmetry.space_group_name_H-M   'P 1'
#
loop_
_entity.id
_entity.type
_entity.pdbx_description
1 polymer ?
#
loop_
_entity_poly.entity_id
_entity_poly.type
_entity_poly.pdbx_seq_one_letter_code
_entity_poly.pdbx_strand_id
1 'polypeptide(L)'
;AGGGASEELRGSEDLMRPTAYGTCAAPFPAALRWGADVGTGRQICCYNRHWAEEWGYWETTPFADQAKAGTVFYDPVTGLKLFVAPGPSRSWADFLAESQAHGWPSF
;
A
#
# COMPACT_ATOMS: atom_id res chain seq x y z
N ALA A 1 -26.47 11.67 11.15
CA ALA A 1 -25.70 11.40 12.38
C ALA A 1 -25.43 9.91 12.43
N GLY A 2 -24.20 9.47 12.17
CA GLY A 2 -23.83 8.06 12.24
C GLY A 2 -23.64 7.66 13.71
N GLY A 3 -24.39 6.66 14.18
CA GLY A 3 -24.18 6.09 15.51
C GLY A 3 -22.78 5.48 15.57
N GLY A 4 -21.97 5.93 16.52
CA GLY A 4 -20.68 5.31 16.80
C GLY A 4 -20.88 3.84 17.21
N ALA A 5 -19.85 3.03 16.98
CA ALA A 5 -19.81 1.65 17.47
C ALA A 5 -20.06 1.61 18.99
N SER A 6 -20.71 0.56 19.49
CA SER A 6 -20.92 0.40 20.94
C SER A 6 -19.57 0.40 21.66
N GLU A 7 -19.57 0.85 22.92
CA GLU A 7 -18.35 0.94 23.74
C GLU A 7 -17.64 -0.41 23.88
N GLU A 8 -18.40 -1.51 23.85
CA GLU A 8 -17.90 -2.90 23.85
C GLU A 8 -17.12 -3.28 22.58
N LEU A 9 -17.35 -2.60 21.45
CA LEU A 9 -16.64 -2.82 20.18
C LEU A 9 -15.46 -1.86 19.99
N ARG A 10 -15.23 -0.93 20.93
CA ARG A 10 -14.13 0.03 20.82
C ARG A 10 -12.82 -0.65 21.22
N GLY A 11 -11.90 -0.75 20.27
CA GLY A 11 -10.56 -1.24 20.53
C GLY A 11 -9.81 -0.38 21.55
N SER A 12 -8.95 -1.00 22.37
CA SER A 12 -8.13 -0.29 23.36
C SER A 12 -7.12 0.65 22.68
N GLU A 13 -6.75 1.74 23.36
CA GLU A 13 -5.79 2.72 22.83
C GLU A 13 -4.40 2.11 22.56
N ASP A 14 -4.04 1.03 23.28
CA ASP A 14 -2.82 0.26 23.04
C ASP A 14 -2.73 -0.36 21.63
N LEU A 15 -3.86 -0.61 20.95
CA LEU A 15 -3.86 -1.21 19.61
C LEU A 15 -3.20 -0.29 18.56
N MET A 16 -3.21 1.02 18.80
CA MET A 16 -2.67 2.04 17.90
C MET A 16 -1.43 2.71 18.46
N ARG A 17 -0.80 2.11 19.49
CA ARG A 17 0.38 2.67 20.13
C ARG A 17 1.58 2.66 19.17
N PRO A 18 2.34 3.76 19.08
CA PRO A 18 3.58 3.77 18.31
C PRO A 18 4.61 2.77 18.82
N THR A 19 5.30 2.12 17.90
CA THR A 19 6.51 1.32 18.09
C THR A 19 7.76 2.17 17.81
N ALA A 20 8.95 1.57 17.88
CA ALA A 20 10.20 2.20 17.47
C ALA A 20 10.21 2.67 15.99
N TYR A 21 9.31 2.13 15.16
CA TYR A 21 9.22 2.41 13.73
C TYR A 21 7.86 3.02 13.34
N GLY A 22 7.27 3.85 14.20
CA GLY A 22 5.94 4.42 13.95
C GLY A 22 4.86 3.41 14.29
N THR A 23 4.05 2.96 13.32
CA THR A 23 3.07 1.87 13.52
C THR A 23 3.55 0.52 12.95
N CYS A 24 4.76 0.48 12.38
CA CYS A 24 5.34 -0.70 11.79
C CYS A 24 6.01 -1.63 12.81
N ALA A 25 6.03 -2.93 12.53
CA ALA A 25 6.64 -3.94 13.40
C ALA A 25 8.18 -4.04 13.26
N ALA A 26 8.73 -3.60 12.12
CA ALA A 26 10.14 -3.70 11.78
C ALA A 26 10.63 -2.44 11.02
N PRO A 27 11.94 -2.24 10.85
CA PRO A 27 12.47 -1.14 10.03
C PRO A 27 11.94 -1.19 8.60
N PHE A 28 11.67 -0.02 8.02
CA PHE A 28 11.32 0.09 6.60
C PHE A 28 12.56 -0.20 5.73
N PRO A 29 12.41 -0.90 4.58
CA PRO A 29 13.55 -1.29 3.75
C PRO A 29 14.27 -0.09 3.13
N ALA A 30 15.57 -0.26 2.86
CA ALA A 30 16.41 0.79 2.27
C ALA A 30 16.19 0.98 0.75
N ALA A 31 15.48 0.06 0.10
CA ALA A 31 15.15 0.13 -1.32
C ALA A 31 13.81 -0.56 -1.59
N LEU A 32 13.07 -0.02 -2.56
CA LEU A 32 11.82 -0.58 -3.05
C LEU A 32 11.97 -1.01 -4.52
N ARG A 33 11.07 -1.89 -4.97
CA ARG A 33 10.99 -2.27 -6.39
C ARG A 33 10.67 -1.04 -7.24
N TRP A 34 11.13 -1.07 -8.49
CA TRP A 34 10.91 0.00 -9.46
C TRP A 34 11.40 1.37 -9.00
N GLY A 35 12.36 1.42 -8.09
CA GLY A 35 12.92 2.69 -7.61
C GLY A 35 11.88 3.60 -6.93
N ALA A 36 10.80 3.04 -6.40
CA ALA A 36 9.82 3.82 -5.63
C ALA A 36 10.49 4.51 -4.43
N ASP A 37 10.01 5.71 -4.09
CA ASP A 37 10.61 6.56 -3.08
C ASP A 37 10.44 5.96 -1.68
N VAL A 38 11.57 5.66 -1.05
CA VAL A 38 11.62 5.06 0.27
C VAL A 38 11.07 5.99 1.33
N GLY A 39 11.28 7.31 1.19
CA GLY A 39 10.78 8.30 2.14
C GLY A 39 9.25 8.33 2.18
N THR A 40 8.64 8.41 1.01
CA THR A 40 7.18 8.42 0.79
C THR A 40 6.57 7.10 1.26
N GLY A 41 7.12 5.95 0.84
CA GLY A 41 6.66 4.64 1.30
C GLY A 41 6.74 4.49 2.82
N ARG A 42 7.86 4.90 3.43
CA ARG A 42 8.03 4.88 4.89
C ARG A 42 7.00 5.76 5.58
N GLN A 43 6.79 6.98 5.08
CA GLN A 43 5.83 7.91 5.66
C GLN A 43 4.42 7.32 5.64
N ILE A 44 3.97 6.80 4.49
CA ILE A 44 2.62 6.26 4.31
C ILE A 44 2.41 4.98 5.10
N CYS A 45 3.32 4.02 5.01
CA CYS A 45 3.15 2.72 5.66
C CYS A 45 3.31 2.79 7.18
N CYS A 46 4.22 3.63 7.68
CA CYS A 46 4.64 3.56 9.09
C CYS A 46 4.27 4.79 9.93
N TYR A 47 4.19 5.99 9.36
CA TYR A 47 4.06 7.23 10.15
C TYR A 47 2.80 8.03 9.83
N ASN A 48 1.98 7.57 8.91
CA ASN A 48 0.78 8.24 8.46
C ASN A 48 -0.43 7.31 8.54
N ARG A 49 -1.59 7.89 8.84
CA ARG A 49 -2.90 7.22 8.82
C ARG A 49 -3.92 7.99 7.98
N HIS A 50 -3.47 9.05 7.32
CA HIS A 50 -4.32 10.02 6.65
C HIS A 50 -3.74 10.34 5.28
N TRP A 51 -4.44 9.96 4.22
CA TRP A 51 -3.98 10.04 2.82
C TRP A 51 -2.93 9.00 2.42
N ALA A 52 -2.83 8.82 1.11
CA ALA A 52 -1.83 7.99 0.43
C ALA A 52 -0.83 8.90 -0.31
N GLU A 53 -0.01 8.30 -1.18
CA GLU A 53 0.83 9.02 -2.14
C GLU A 53 0.00 9.84 -3.13
N GLU A 54 0.65 10.74 -3.86
CA GLU A 54 -0.01 11.55 -4.89
C GLU A 54 -0.60 10.70 -6.02
N TRP A 55 -1.68 11.21 -6.62
CA TRP A 55 -2.34 10.59 -7.77
C TRP A 55 -1.35 10.39 -8.92
N GLY A 56 -1.27 9.17 -9.44
CA GLY A 56 -0.42 8.86 -10.61
C GLY A 56 1.07 8.74 -10.30
N TYR A 57 1.50 8.83 -9.03
CA TYR A 57 2.90 8.65 -8.64
C TYR A 57 3.52 7.39 -9.25
N TRP A 58 2.78 6.29 -9.25
CA TRP A 58 3.23 5.00 -9.78
C TRP A 58 3.61 5.04 -11.25
N GLU A 59 3.00 5.94 -12.06
CA GLU A 59 3.29 6.13 -13.49
C GLU A 59 4.65 6.78 -13.71
N THR A 60 5.19 7.47 -12.69
CA THR A 60 6.56 8.04 -12.73
C THR A 60 7.65 7.00 -12.48
N THR A 61 7.26 5.81 -12.02
CA THR A 61 8.17 4.69 -11.76
C THR A 61 8.17 3.72 -12.93
N PRO A 62 9.22 2.90 -13.12
CA PRO A 62 9.24 1.82 -14.11
C PRO A 62 8.24 0.67 -13.84
N PHE A 63 7.32 0.81 -12.88
CA PHE A 63 6.35 -0.22 -12.52
C PHE A 63 5.51 -0.68 -13.72
N ALA A 64 4.89 0.26 -14.44
CA ALA A 64 4.00 -0.04 -15.56
C ALA A 64 4.68 -0.88 -16.66
N ASP A 65 5.96 -0.61 -16.90
CA ASP A 65 6.76 -1.26 -17.94
C ASP A 65 7.35 -2.60 -17.50
N GLN A 66 7.77 -2.69 -16.23
CA GLN A 66 8.52 -3.86 -15.74
C GLN A 66 7.63 -4.92 -15.11
N ALA A 67 6.49 -4.53 -14.54
CA ALA A 67 5.54 -5.48 -13.99
C ALA A 67 4.70 -6.14 -15.09
N LYS A 68 4.26 -7.36 -14.81
CA LYS A 68 3.51 -8.21 -15.74
C LYS A 68 2.40 -8.94 -15.00
N ALA A 69 1.49 -9.56 -15.76
CA ALA A 69 0.52 -10.47 -15.17
C ALA A 69 1.19 -11.56 -14.32
N GLY A 70 0.66 -11.79 -13.12
CA GLY A 70 1.23 -12.67 -12.11
C GLY A 70 2.26 -12.00 -11.19
N THR A 71 2.51 -10.70 -11.31
CA THR A 71 3.41 -9.98 -10.40
C THR A 71 2.87 -10.04 -8.98
N VAL A 72 3.68 -10.57 -8.06
CA VAL A 72 3.36 -10.63 -6.64
C VAL A 72 3.84 -9.35 -5.95
N PHE A 73 2.97 -8.78 -5.13
CA PHE A 73 3.22 -7.61 -4.30
C PHE A 73 3.35 -8.05 -2.85
N TYR A 74 4.35 -7.50 -2.19
CA TYR A 74 4.71 -7.85 -0.82
C TYR A 74 4.63 -6.60 0.04
N ASP A 75 4.29 -6.80 1.30
CA ASP A 75 4.43 -5.79 2.33
C ASP A 75 5.93 -5.45 2.46
N PRO A 76 6.33 -4.17 2.29
CA PRO A 76 7.73 -3.78 2.36
C PRO A 76 8.36 -4.01 3.74
N VAL A 77 7.57 -4.04 4.82
CA VAL A 77 8.05 -4.19 6.20
C VAL A 77 8.16 -5.66 6.60
N THR A 78 7.12 -6.45 6.35
CA THR A 78 7.07 -7.86 6.78
C THR A 78 7.56 -8.84 5.72
N GLY A 79 7.59 -8.44 4.46
CA GLY A 79 7.87 -9.32 3.33
C GLY A 79 6.75 -10.31 3.03
N LEU A 80 5.60 -10.19 3.69
CA LEU A 80 4.45 -11.06 3.44
C LEU A 80 3.77 -10.71 2.12
N LYS A 81 3.30 -11.74 1.42
CA LYS A 81 2.55 -11.57 0.19
C LYS A 81 1.22 -10.88 0.48
N LEU A 82 0.93 -9.79 -0.25
CA LEU A 82 -0.34 -9.06 -0.18
C LEU A 82 -1.22 -9.40 -1.37
N PHE A 83 -0.74 -9.15 -2.59
CA PHE A 83 -1.54 -9.27 -3.81
C PHE A 83 -0.79 -9.96 -4.94
N VAL A 84 -1.55 -10.45 -5.92
CA VAL A 84 -1.06 -10.85 -7.24
C VAL A 84 -1.83 -10.04 -8.26
N ALA A 85 -1.15 -9.29 -9.12
CA ALA A 85 -1.80 -8.50 -10.17
C ALA A 85 -1.60 -9.11 -11.57
N PRO A 86 -2.63 -9.11 -12.44
CA PRO A 86 -4.01 -8.73 -12.11
C PRO A 86 -4.69 -9.83 -11.27
N GLY A 87 -5.85 -9.52 -10.70
CA GLY A 87 -6.73 -10.53 -10.11
C GLY A 87 -7.20 -11.58 -11.15
N PRO A 88 -7.75 -12.73 -10.70
CA PRO A 88 -7.98 -13.90 -11.56
C PRO A 88 -8.94 -13.68 -12.75
N SER A 89 -9.79 -12.64 -12.68
CA SER A 89 -10.78 -12.31 -13.71
C SER A 89 -10.39 -11.15 -14.63
N ARG A 90 -9.20 -10.55 -14.45
CA ARG A 90 -8.82 -9.32 -15.15
C ARG A 90 -7.58 -9.52 -16.00
N SER A 91 -7.51 -8.84 -17.15
CA SER A 91 -6.28 -8.78 -17.94
C SER A 91 -5.30 -7.76 -17.34
N TRP A 92 -4.04 -7.81 -17.76
CA TRP A 92 -3.04 -6.80 -17.35
C TRP A 92 -3.41 -5.41 -17.85
N ALA A 93 -3.94 -5.31 -19.08
CA ALA A 93 -4.37 -4.05 -19.66
C ALA A 93 -5.54 -3.43 -18.87
N ASP A 94 -6.53 -4.24 -18.50
CA ASP A 94 -7.67 -3.76 -17.69
C ASP A 94 -7.21 -3.29 -16.31
N PHE A 95 -6.27 -4.01 -15.69
CA PHE A 95 -5.67 -3.60 -14.42
C PHE A 95 -4.98 -2.25 -14.52
N LEU A 96 -4.17 -2.02 -15.56
CA LEU A 96 -3.50 -0.72 -15.75
C LEU A 96 -4.50 0.40 -16.05
N ALA A 97 -5.51 0.15 -16.88
CA ALA A 97 -6.55 1.12 -17.21
C ALA A 97 -7.35 1.54 -15.97
N GLU A 98 -7.77 0.57 -15.14
CA GLU A 98 -8.45 0.86 -13.87
C GLU A 98 -7.54 1.61 -12.89
N SER A 99 -6.28 1.18 -12.80
CA SER A 99 -5.29 1.82 -11.92
C SER A 99 -5.04 3.28 -12.30
N GLN A 100 -4.99 3.59 -13.60
CA GLN A 100 -4.86 4.97 -14.08
C GLN A 100 -6.13 5.78 -13.79
N ALA A 101 -7.31 5.19 -13.97
CA ALA A 101 -8.58 5.86 -13.69
C ALA A 101 -8.76 6.18 -12.20
N HIS A 102 -8.21 5.38 -11.30
CA HIS A 102 -8.23 5.61 -9.86
C HIS A 102 -7.02 6.39 -9.33
N GLY A 103 -5.95 6.52 -10.11
CA GLY A 103 -4.70 7.17 -9.71
C GLY A 103 -3.71 6.29 -8.96
N TRP A 104 -4.08 5.05 -8.62
CA TRP A 104 -3.24 4.10 -7.90
C TRP A 104 -3.44 2.66 -8.39
N PRO A 105 -2.43 1.78 -8.27
CA PRO A 105 -2.55 0.36 -8.56
C PRO A 105 -3.75 -0.27 -7.82
N SER A 106 -4.75 -0.74 -8.57
CA SER A 106 -6.03 -1.23 -8.03
C SER A 106 -6.16 -2.75 -8.20
N PHE A 107 -6.14 -3.49 -7.09
CA PHE A 107 -6.01 -4.96 -7.05
C PHE A 107 -7.34 -5.72 -6.98
#